data_AF-A0A812QNX5-F1
#
_entry.id   AF-A0A812QNX5-F1
#
_cell.length_a   1.000
_cell.length_b   1.000
_cell.length_c   1.000
_cell.angle_alpha   90.00
_cell.angle_beta   90.00
_cell.angle_gamma   90.00
#
_symmetry.space_group_name_H-M   'P 1'
#
loop_
_entity.id
_entity.type
_entity.pdbx_description
1 polymer ?
#
loop_
_entity_poly.entity_id
_entity_poly.type
_entity_poly.pdbx_seq_one_letter_code
_entity_poly.pdbx_strand_id
1 'polypeptide(L)'
;METGDIHVAFFVLIAAVAGLVCEAGAATISVPGDFSTIQDAINAANDGDEIVIGPGTYTGDLQVPAKSITLRSSDPNDPGIVASTVIESNLAVAIRVLSTGMAPVVIEGLTITGGDAATGGGINVSSSTVFVRRCVLTENNAIDGGAIGVLLNSSVVCEACIIQDNTASEDGGALSCDGGSKVVFVDCTVTCNFAGDDGGAIQSSGEVEFRETMIMENSAGGDGGGIFNNGDLLLLNVVLAKNTADGFGGGMFSFSPGPPPNTDDVRIVNSTIAGNSALFDAGGAGVDASFMPLISNTLSWGNSPNGLIVGFSGADVSHCLVQPDGPFGPGNFSLDPLFVDPAACDFRLQPDSPAIDAGLNSLINSIDTVLTDIDGNPRFVDGDPMRGEDAIVDIGAYEFQNAIVCAGDCDANGTVDFNDLVAMLFEFGVSDDGRCDADGSGAVDFNDLVAALFAFGPCP
;
A
#
# COMPACT_ATOMS: atom_id res chain seq x y z
N MET A 1 44.74 65.46 -4.19
CA MET A 1 44.54 64.00 -4.30
C MET A 1 45.61 63.36 -3.43
N GLU A 2 45.52 63.45 -2.10
CA GLU A 2 44.51 62.79 -1.24
C GLU A 2 44.52 61.27 -1.47
N THR A 3 44.54 60.36 -0.50
CA THR A 3 44.46 60.36 0.97
C THR A 3 44.53 58.88 1.40
N GLY A 4 45.03 58.61 2.62
CA GLY A 4 44.55 57.55 3.54
C GLY A 4 44.84 56.08 3.19
N ASP A 5 44.97 55.13 4.11
CA ASP A 5 44.85 55.12 5.57
C ASP A 5 45.55 53.84 6.08
N ILE A 6 46.48 53.94 7.03
CA ILE A 6 46.31 53.63 8.46
C ILE A 6 45.91 52.16 8.75
N HIS A 7 46.93 51.37 9.13
CA HIS A 7 46.79 50.10 9.82
C HIS A 7 46.31 50.34 11.27
N VAL A 8 45.10 49.88 11.60
CA VAL A 8 44.69 49.60 12.99
C VAL A 8 44.07 48.21 13.02
N ALA A 9 44.83 47.23 13.50
CA ALA A 9 44.30 45.93 13.86
C ALA A 9 43.66 46.02 15.24
N PHE A 10 42.32 46.06 15.28
CA PHE A 10 41.54 45.92 16.50
C PHE A 10 41.47 44.42 16.88
N PHE A 11 42.05 44.06 18.02
CA PHE A 11 41.76 42.79 18.70
C PHE A 11 40.35 42.89 19.29
N VAL A 12 39.39 42.17 18.74
CA VAL A 12 38.12 41.87 19.42
C VAL A 12 38.22 40.45 19.96
N LEU A 13 38.38 40.37 21.28
CA LEU A 13 38.23 39.17 22.08
C LEU A 13 36.73 38.81 22.09
N ILE A 14 36.31 37.86 21.25
CA ILE A 14 34.98 37.26 21.40
C ILE A 14 35.08 36.28 22.56
N ALA A 15 34.56 36.69 23.72
CA ALA A 15 34.27 35.77 24.81
C ALA A 15 33.17 34.82 24.34
N ALA A 16 33.53 33.56 24.08
CA ALA A 16 32.57 32.49 23.89
C ALA A 16 31.83 32.28 25.22
N VAL A 17 30.63 32.84 25.34
CA VAL A 17 29.64 32.31 26.27
C VAL A 17 29.19 31.00 25.65
N ALA A 18 29.85 29.90 26.03
CA ALA A 18 29.29 28.57 25.87
C ALA A 18 28.04 28.52 26.76
N GLY A 19 26.91 28.97 26.21
CA GLY A 19 25.62 28.54 26.71
C GLY A 19 25.62 27.02 26.57
N LEU A 20 25.56 26.32 27.71
CA LEU A 20 25.07 24.95 27.71
C LEU A 20 23.66 25.01 27.13
N VAL A 21 23.54 24.81 25.82
CA VAL A 21 22.30 24.29 25.28
C VAL A 21 22.33 22.83 25.73
N CYS A 22 21.63 22.56 26.83
CA CYS A 22 21.22 21.21 27.10
C CYS A 22 20.35 20.82 25.89
N GLU A 23 20.87 20.02 24.97
CA GLU A 23 20.00 19.18 24.16
C GLU A 23 19.23 18.33 25.16
N ALA A 24 18.03 18.77 25.52
CA ALA A 24 17.10 17.94 26.23
C ALA A 24 16.83 16.77 25.28
N GLY A 25 17.28 15.57 25.64
CA GLY A 25 16.90 14.37 24.91
C GLY A 25 15.38 14.26 24.88
N ALA A 26 14.84 13.73 23.78
CA ALA A 26 13.43 13.40 23.64
C ALA A 26 12.90 12.71 24.90
N ALA A 27 11.89 13.30 25.53
CA ALA A 27 11.26 12.74 26.71
C ALA A 27 10.19 11.73 26.30
N THR A 28 10.03 10.68 27.12
CA THR A 28 8.89 9.77 27.04
C THR A 28 7.86 10.19 28.08
N ILE A 29 6.64 10.47 27.64
CA ILE A 29 5.52 10.95 28.44
C ILE A 29 4.43 9.88 28.44
N SER A 30 4.02 9.38 29.61
CA SER A 30 3.05 8.28 29.71
C SER A 30 1.62 8.77 29.96
N VAL A 31 0.64 8.19 29.27
CA VAL A 31 -0.79 8.44 29.44
C VAL A 31 -1.55 7.10 29.53
N PRO A 32 -2.18 6.75 30.67
CA PRO A 32 -2.12 7.44 31.96
C PRO A 32 -0.75 7.29 32.61
N GLY A 33 -0.35 8.30 33.39
CA GLY A 33 0.90 8.26 34.14
C GLY A 33 1.34 9.68 34.50
N ASP A 34 2.19 10.25 33.66
CA ASP A 34 2.64 11.64 33.78
C ASP A 34 1.48 12.63 33.58
N PHE A 35 0.56 12.27 32.69
CA PHE A 35 -0.71 12.98 32.48
C PHE A 35 -1.88 12.01 32.49
N SER A 36 -3.06 12.54 32.85
CA SER A 36 -4.33 11.81 32.82
C SER A 36 -5.03 11.88 31.46
N THR A 37 -4.65 12.82 30.60
CA THR A 37 -5.25 13.01 29.27
C THR A 37 -4.16 13.14 28.22
N ILE A 38 -4.49 12.75 26.98
CA ILE A 38 -3.55 12.87 25.85
C ILE A 38 -3.32 14.35 25.50
N GLN A 39 -4.34 15.19 25.55
CA GLN A 39 -4.19 16.62 25.22
C GLN A 39 -3.26 17.34 26.20
N ASP A 40 -3.31 17.03 27.50
CA ASP A 40 -2.39 17.63 28.47
C ASP A 40 -0.94 17.20 28.20
N ALA A 41 -0.73 15.94 27.82
CA ALA A 41 0.58 15.46 27.39
C ALA A 41 1.07 16.18 26.12
N ILE A 42 0.21 16.35 25.09
CA ILE A 42 0.54 17.10 23.86
C ILE A 42 0.91 18.55 24.20
N ASN A 43 0.18 19.18 25.11
CA ASN A 43 0.44 20.56 25.51
C ASN A 43 1.82 20.70 26.17
N ALA A 44 2.22 19.73 27.00
CA ALA A 44 3.48 19.72 27.71
C ALA A 44 4.69 19.25 26.89
N ALA A 45 4.47 18.43 25.87
CA ALA A 45 5.53 17.86 25.03
C ALA A 45 6.33 18.94 24.28
N ASN A 46 7.63 18.69 24.11
CA ASN A 46 8.53 19.44 23.24
C ASN A 46 8.78 18.66 21.94
N ASP A 47 9.43 19.30 20.98
CA ASP A 47 9.84 18.62 19.75
C ASP A 47 10.76 17.43 20.05
N GLY A 48 10.49 16.30 19.42
CA GLY A 48 11.16 15.02 19.61
C GLY A 48 10.49 14.13 20.66
N ASP A 49 9.62 14.65 21.52
CA ASP A 49 9.01 13.86 22.60
C ASP A 49 8.07 12.77 22.07
N GLU A 50 7.98 11.71 22.85
CA GLU A 50 7.12 10.56 22.61
C GLU A 50 6.04 10.47 23.70
N ILE A 51 4.79 10.45 23.29
CA ILE A 51 3.63 10.25 24.16
C ILE A 51 3.18 8.80 24.01
N VAL A 52 3.42 8.01 25.06
CA VAL A 52 3.09 6.59 25.14
C VAL A 52 1.73 6.43 25.81
N ILE A 53 0.77 5.95 25.04
CA ILE A 53 -0.62 5.80 25.44
C ILE A 53 -0.85 4.34 25.80
N GLY A 54 -1.17 4.06 27.06
CA GLY A 54 -1.52 2.72 27.53
C GLY A 54 -2.93 2.32 27.08
N PRO A 55 -3.28 1.02 27.16
CA PRO A 55 -4.63 0.54 26.85
C PRO A 55 -5.72 1.29 27.64
N GLY A 56 -6.77 1.68 26.94
CA GLY A 56 -7.89 2.45 27.45
C GLY A 56 -8.62 3.18 26.32
N THR A 57 -9.79 3.73 26.65
CA THR A 57 -10.54 4.64 25.76
C THR A 57 -10.30 6.06 26.22
N TYR A 58 -9.80 6.90 25.31
CA TYR A 58 -9.49 8.30 25.55
C TYR A 58 -10.35 9.16 24.65
N THR A 59 -10.80 10.29 25.17
CA THR A 59 -11.54 11.28 24.37
C THR A 59 -10.64 11.85 23.27
N GLY A 60 -11.19 11.90 22.04
CA GLY A 60 -10.62 12.59 20.88
C GLY A 60 -10.67 14.12 20.99
N ASP A 61 -10.85 14.80 19.85
CA ASP A 61 -10.66 16.26 19.70
C ASP A 61 -9.23 16.72 20.05
N LEU A 62 -8.25 15.87 19.74
CA LEU A 62 -6.85 16.15 20.01
C LEU A 62 -6.32 17.20 19.04
N GLN A 63 -5.76 18.27 19.58
CA GLN A 63 -5.13 19.35 18.84
C GLN A 63 -3.61 19.18 18.92
N VAL A 64 -3.00 18.77 17.80
CA VAL A 64 -1.55 18.70 17.64
C VAL A 64 -1.09 19.98 16.92
N PRO A 65 -0.52 20.95 17.66
CA PRO A 65 -0.02 22.18 17.07
C PRO A 65 1.27 21.92 16.30
N ALA A 66 1.95 22.98 15.87
CA ALA A 66 3.25 22.90 15.19
C ALA A 66 4.35 22.33 16.11
N LYS A 67 4.37 21.01 16.27
CA LYS A 67 5.35 20.24 17.06
C LYS A 67 5.72 18.96 16.33
N SER A 68 6.97 18.53 16.48
CA SER A 68 7.39 17.19 16.08
C SER A 68 7.24 16.23 17.26
N ILE A 69 6.17 15.43 17.29
CA ILE A 69 5.94 14.48 18.39
C ILE A 69 5.47 13.13 17.86
N THR A 70 5.66 12.10 18.66
CA THR A 70 5.12 10.76 18.42
C THR A 70 3.98 10.49 19.38
N LEU A 71 2.80 10.16 18.87
CA LEU A 71 1.67 9.61 19.61
C LEU A 71 1.63 8.12 19.32
N ARG A 72 1.88 7.26 20.32
CA ARG A 72 1.82 5.81 20.08
C ARG A 72 1.23 5.02 21.22
N SER A 73 0.73 3.82 20.92
CA SER A 73 0.39 2.87 21.98
C SER A 73 1.63 2.34 22.69
N SER A 74 1.43 1.67 23.83
CA SER A 74 2.51 1.06 24.60
C SER A 74 3.29 0.01 23.80
N ASP A 75 2.63 -0.69 22.87
CA ASP A 75 3.23 -1.63 21.93
C ASP A 75 2.48 -1.62 20.59
N PRO A 76 2.97 -0.86 19.60
CA PRO A 76 2.33 -0.78 18.28
C PRO A 76 2.35 -2.05 17.45
N ASN A 77 3.17 -3.05 17.81
CA ASN A 77 3.27 -4.31 17.06
C ASN A 77 2.34 -5.39 17.60
N ASP A 78 1.70 -5.17 18.75
CA ASP A 78 0.70 -6.07 19.32
C ASP A 78 -0.71 -5.60 18.93
N PRO A 79 -1.41 -6.30 18.02
CA PRO A 79 -2.76 -5.92 17.60
C PRO A 79 -3.77 -5.82 18.75
N GLY A 80 -3.57 -6.58 19.83
CA GLY A 80 -4.41 -6.51 21.02
C GLY A 80 -4.21 -5.21 21.80
N ILE A 81 -2.99 -4.68 21.82
CA ILE A 81 -2.68 -3.37 22.41
C ILE A 81 -3.19 -2.24 21.52
N VAL A 82 -3.02 -2.34 20.21
CA VAL A 82 -3.57 -1.37 19.25
C VAL A 82 -5.09 -1.28 19.41
N ALA A 83 -5.79 -2.41 19.32
CA ALA A 83 -7.25 -2.48 19.43
C ALA A 83 -7.80 -2.01 20.78
N SER A 84 -7.00 -2.07 21.85
CA SER A 84 -7.41 -1.61 23.18
C SER A 84 -6.94 -0.21 23.53
N THR A 85 -6.16 0.46 22.66
CA THR A 85 -5.71 1.84 22.83
C THR A 85 -6.51 2.75 21.91
N VAL A 86 -7.70 3.13 22.37
CA VAL A 86 -8.74 3.75 21.55
C VAL A 86 -8.80 5.26 21.79
N ILE A 87 -8.74 6.03 20.71
CA ILE A 87 -9.12 7.44 20.68
C ILE A 87 -10.53 7.52 20.09
N GLU A 88 -11.50 7.81 20.95
CA GLU A 88 -12.91 7.90 20.59
C GLU A 88 -13.37 9.36 20.61
N SER A 89 -13.85 9.85 19.47
CA SER A 89 -14.47 11.16 19.34
C SER A 89 -16.00 11.03 19.31
N ASN A 90 -16.70 12.17 19.47
CA ASN A 90 -18.16 12.23 19.36
C ASN A 90 -18.56 13.59 18.81
N LEU A 91 -18.85 13.66 17.50
CA LEU A 91 -19.21 14.90 16.79
C LEU A 91 -18.04 15.91 16.60
N ALA A 92 -16.80 15.43 16.65
CA ALA A 92 -15.61 16.21 16.35
C ALA A 92 -14.56 15.37 15.63
N VAL A 93 -13.58 16.02 15.00
CA VAL A 93 -12.39 15.32 14.49
C VAL A 93 -11.64 14.67 15.65
N ALA A 94 -11.24 13.41 15.54
CA ALA A 94 -10.53 12.74 16.63
C ALA A 94 -9.10 13.32 16.85
N ILE A 95 -8.34 13.56 15.77
CA ILE A 95 -7.00 14.15 15.82
C ILE A 95 -6.84 15.21 14.73
N ARG A 96 -6.52 16.45 15.11
CA ARG A 96 -6.20 17.55 14.20
C ARG A 96 -4.70 17.86 14.25
N VAL A 97 -4.05 17.79 13.09
CA VAL A 97 -2.63 18.17 12.92
C VAL A 97 -2.55 19.42 12.05
N LEU A 98 -2.08 20.52 12.64
CA LEU A 98 -2.17 21.85 12.01
C LEU A 98 -0.80 22.54 11.93
N SER A 99 -0.45 22.98 10.72
CA SER A 99 0.65 23.90 10.41
C SER A 99 2.01 23.52 11.02
N THR A 100 2.39 22.24 10.99
CA THR A 100 3.68 21.80 11.57
C THR A 100 4.90 22.20 10.74
N GLY A 101 4.70 22.73 9.53
CA GLY A 101 5.79 23.03 8.61
C GLY A 101 6.50 21.74 8.21
N MET A 102 7.82 21.70 8.36
CA MET A 102 8.63 20.50 8.04
C MET A 102 8.75 19.51 9.21
N ALA A 103 8.13 19.79 10.36
CA ALA A 103 8.19 18.92 11.53
C ALA A 103 7.17 17.77 11.40
N PRO A 104 7.60 16.50 11.37
CA PRO A 104 6.68 15.38 11.23
C PRO A 104 6.00 15.04 12.55
N VAL A 105 4.73 14.66 12.47
CA VAL A 105 3.99 14.00 13.55
C VAL A 105 3.88 12.52 13.21
N VAL A 106 4.11 11.65 14.20
CA VAL A 106 3.92 10.20 14.06
C VAL A 106 2.73 9.79 14.91
N ILE A 107 1.81 9.04 14.33
CA ILE A 107 0.63 8.46 14.99
C ILE A 107 0.74 6.95 14.76
N GLU A 108 0.97 6.19 15.83
CA GLU A 108 1.40 4.79 15.69
C GLU A 108 0.71 3.82 16.65
N GLY A 109 0.11 2.75 16.11
CA GLY A 109 -0.45 1.68 16.94
C GLY A 109 -1.72 2.07 17.69
N LEU A 110 -2.56 2.93 17.14
CA LEU A 110 -3.77 3.44 17.79
C LEU A 110 -5.04 3.03 17.03
N THR A 111 -6.14 2.81 17.76
CA THR A 111 -7.48 2.74 17.17
C THR A 111 -8.15 4.11 17.25
N ILE A 112 -8.59 4.66 16.12
CA ILE A 112 -9.20 6.00 16.00
C ILE A 112 -10.62 5.84 15.46
N THR A 113 -11.60 6.30 16.24
CA THR A 113 -13.02 6.03 15.95
C THR A 113 -13.98 7.13 16.44
N GLY A 114 -15.22 7.11 15.95
CA GLY A 114 -16.29 8.03 16.36
C GLY A 114 -16.09 9.47 15.90
N GLY A 115 -15.10 9.72 15.04
CA GLY A 115 -14.87 11.00 14.40
C GLY A 115 -16.09 11.45 13.61
N ASP A 116 -16.44 12.73 13.68
CA ASP A 116 -17.49 13.31 12.83
C ASP A 116 -17.18 14.78 12.54
N ALA A 117 -17.01 15.11 11.26
CA ALA A 117 -16.43 16.37 10.83
C ALA A 117 -16.86 16.81 9.42
N ALA A 118 -16.47 18.01 9.02
CA ALA A 118 -16.53 18.39 7.60
C ALA A 118 -15.51 17.57 6.79
N THR A 119 -14.26 17.50 7.24
CA THR A 119 -13.21 16.79 6.51
C THR A 119 -12.32 16.02 7.47
N GLY A 120 -12.04 14.74 7.21
CA GLY A 120 -11.14 13.94 8.04
C GLY A 120 -11.70 13.67 9.42
N GLY A 121 -12.77 12.86 9.52
CA GLY A 121 -13.44 12.55 10.79
C GLY A 121 -12.48 11.97 11.84
N GLY A 122 -11.65 11.01 11.45
CA GLY A 122 -10.60 10.46 12.31
C GLY A 122 -9.42 11.42 12.45
N ILE A 123 -8.72 11.69 11.34
CA ILE A 123 -7.53 12.53 11.29
C ILE A 123 -7.71 13.64 10.26
N ASN A 124 -7.54 14.88 10.69
CA ASN A 124 -7.49 16.03 9.78
C ASN A 124 -6.08 16.61 9.75
N VAL A 125 -5.46 16.63 8.56
CA VAL A 125 -4.10 17.09 8.34
C VAL A 125 -4.11 18.34 7.45
N SER A 126 -3.47 19.41 7.93
CA SER A 126 -3.40 20.68 7.20
C SER A 126 -2.01 21.30 7.27
N SER A 127 -1.42 21.60 6.11
CA SER A 127 -0.07 22.15 5.95
C SER A 127 1.00 21.45 6.82
N SER A 128 0.95 20.12 6.83
CA SER A 128 1.75 19.28 7.74
C SER A 128 2.23 17.99 7.07
N THR A 129 3.23 17.35 7.67
CA THR A 129 3.66 15.99 7.32
C THR A 129 3.30 15.02 8.45
N VAL A 130 2.57 13.95 8.16
CA VAL A 130 2.11 12.97 9.16
C VAL A 130 2.42 11.55 8.72
N PHE A 131 2.98 10.75 9.62
CA PHE A 131 3.13 9.31 9.47
C PHE A 131 2.09 8.60 10.33
N VAL A 132 1.23 7.81 9.71
CA VAL A 132 0.23 6.99 10.38
C VAL A 132 0.66 5.53 10.21
N ARG A 133 0.99 4.86 11.31
CA ARG A 133 1.59 3.51 11.26
C ARG A 133 0.83 2.53 12.13
N ARG A 134 0.54 1.33 11.63
CA ARG A 134 -0.05 0.25 12.45
C ARG A 134 -1.35 0.68 13.17
N CYS A 135 -2.07 1.62 12.58
CA CYS A 135 -3.28 2.19 13.18
C CYS A 135 -4.52 1.51 12.59
N VAL A 136 -5.59 1.52 13.37
CA VAL A 136 -6.93 1.12 12.92
C VAL A 136 -7.81 2.37 12.91
N LEU A 137 -8.24 2.82 11.73
CA LEU A 137 -9.14 3.96 11.58
C LEU A 137 -10.52 3.41 11.19
N THR A 138 -11.48 3.52 12.09
CA THR A 138 -12.77 2.86 11.90
C THR A 138 -13.97 3.62 12.44
N GLU A 139 -15.12 3.47 11.79
CA GLU A 139 -16.39 4.10 12.20
C GLU A 139 -16.26 5.63 12.35
N ASN A 140 -15.49 6.26 11.47
CA ASN A 140 -15.42 7.72 11.39
C ASN A 140 -16.30 8.24 10.25
N ASN A 141 -16.90 9.41 10.48
CA ASN A 141 -17.81 10.09 9.57
C ASN A 141 -17.24 11.44 9.14
N ALA A 142 -17.47 11.84 7.90
CA ALA A 142 -17.20 13.20 7.45
C ALA A 142 -18.14 13.65 6.32
N ILE A 143 -18.03 14.91 5.88
CA ILE A 143 -18.50 15.28 4.54
C ILE A 143 -17.54 14.68 3.52
N ASP A 144 -16.24 14.93 3.69
CA ASP A 144 -15.16 14.40 2.85
C ASP A 144 -14.10 13.68 3.68
N GLY A 145 -13.60 12.53 3.23
CA GLY A 145 -12.53 11.83 3.94
C GLY A 145 -12.99 11.32 5.30
N GLY A 146 -13.85 10.30 5.34
CA GLY A 146 -14.45 9.81 6.60
C GLY A 146 -13.41 9.51 7.67
N ALA A 147 -12.33 8.80 7.32
CA ALA A 147 -11.19 8.59 8.22
C ALA A 147 -10.17 9.72 8.17
N ILE A 148 -9.65 10.08 7.00
CA ILE A 148 -8.51 11.02 6.86
C ILE A 148 -8.84 12.13 5.85
N GLY A 149 -8.62 13.38 6.26
CA GLY A 149 -8.68 14.54 5.37
C GLY A 149 -7.31 15.17 5.22
N VAL A 150 -6.82 15.30 3.99
CA VAL A 150 -5.47 15.81 3.68
C VAL A 150 -5.56 17.11 2.89
N LEU A 151 -5.22 18.22 3.55
CA LEU A 151 -5.51 19.57 3.07
C LEU A 151 -4.25 20.43 2.95
N LEU A 152 -4.31 21.47 2.12
CA LEU A 152 -3.34 22.58 2.09
C LEU A 152 -1.86 22.16 1.91
N ASN A 153 -1.56 21.39 0.85
CA ASN A 153 -0.22 20.89 0.51
C ASN A 153 0.39 20.04 1.63
N SER A 154 -0.39 19.11 2.17
CA SER A 154 0.08 18.18 3.21
C SER A 154 0.68 16.91 2.62
N SER A 155 1.45 16.20 3.43
CA SER A 155 1.97 14.88 3.11
C SER A 155 1.56 13.87 4.18
N VAL A 156 0.92 12.78 3.79
CA VAL A 156 0.54 11.69 4.69
C VAL A 156 1.12 10.37 4.20
N VAL A 157 1.75 9.62 5.09
CA VAL A 157 2.19 8.24 4.81
C VAL A 157 1.47 7.31 5.75
N CYS A 158 0.67 6.40 5.20
CA CYS A 158 0.01 5.32 5.89
C CYS A 158 0.81 4.03 5.69
N GLU A 159 1.20 3.37 6.78
CA GLU A 159 2.02 2.15 6.76
C GLU A 159 1.39 1.09 7.68
N ALA A 160 1.15 -0.12 7.18
CA ALA A 160 0.58 -1.21 7.98
C ALA A 160 -0.77 -0.85 8.64
N CYS A 161 -1.57 0.03 8.00
CA CYS A 161 -2.82 0.53 8.56
C CYS A 161 -4.04 -0.24 8.07
N ILE A 162 -5.04 -0.35 8.95
CA ILE A 162 -6.38 -0.83 8.59
C ILE A 162 -7.33 0.36 8.63
N ILE A 163 -7.94 0.69 7.50
CA ILE A 163 -8.89 1.79 7.36
C ILE A 163 -10.22 1.21 6.89
N GLN A 164 -11.17 1.10 7.82
CA GLN A 164 -12.40 0.34 7.56
C GLN A 164 -13.66 0.94 8.16
N ASP A 165 -14.81 0.69 7.52
CA ASP A 165 -16.12 1.08 8.04
C ASP A 165 -16.24 2.60 8.26
N ASN A 166 -15.55 3.41 7.47
CA ASN A 166 -15.65 4.87 7.52
C ASN A 166 -16.63 5.37 6.45
N THR A 167 -17.28 6.50 6.73
CA THR A 167 -18.34 7.06 5.91
C THR A 167 -18.07 8.52 5.58
N ALA A 168 -18.25 8.89 4.31
CA ALA A 168 -18.29 10.27 3.86
C ALA A 168 -19.66 10.55 3.21
N SER A 169 -20.27 11.71 3.48
CA SER A 169 -21.55 12.05 2.85
C SER A 169 -21.39 12.52 1.40
N GLU A 170 -20.21 13.03 1.04
CA GLU A 170 -19.83 13.42 -0.32
C GLU A 170 -18.69 12.48 -0.76
N ASP A 171 -17.43 12.84 -0.56
CA ASP A 171 -16.32 12.15 -1.22
C ASP A 171 -15.37 11.40 -0.27
N GLY A 172 -14.80 10.27 -0.73
CA GLY A 172 -13.68 9.63 -0.04
C GLY A 172 -14.07 9.02 1.31
N GLY A 173 -14.79 7.89 1.33
CA GLY A 173 -15.26 7.27 2.58
C GLY A 173 -14.13 6.99 3.59
N ALA A 174 -12.94 6.63 3.10
CA ALA A 174 -11.73 6.53 3.89
C ALA A 174 -10.92 7.84 3.87
N LEU A 175 -10.57 8.35 2.68
CA LEU A 175 -9.65 9.47 2.55
C LEU A 175 -10.07 10.43 1.45
N SER A 176 -9.95 11.73 1.74
CA SER A 176 -9.97 12.82 0.75
C SER A 176 -8.63 13.55 0.71
N CYS A 177 -8.11 13.76 -0.51
CA CYS A 177 -6.82 14.41 -0.76
C CYS A 177 -6.98 15.65 -1.65
N ASP A 178 -6.66 16.83 -1.11
CA ASP A 178 -6.65 18.08 -1.86
C ASP A 178 -5.47 18.19 -2.83
N GLY A 179 -5.69 18.92 -3.92
CA GLY A 179 -4.66 19.27 -4.88
C GLY A 179 -3.43 19.92 -4.25
N GLY A 180 -2.25 19.47 -4.69
CA GLY A 180 -0.95 19.84 -4.14
C GLY A 180 -0.54 19.08 -2.88
N SER A 181 -1.42 18.22 -2.34
CA SER A 181 -1.08 17.27 -1.27
C SER A 181 -0.64 15.92 -1.83
N LYS A 182 0.05 15.14 -1.00
CA LYS A 182 0.52 13.79 -1.33
C LYS A 182 0.11 12.79 -0.26
N VAL A 183 -0.35 11.62 -0.69
CA VAL A 183 -0.59 10.48 0.21
C VAL A 183 0.10 9.23 -0.33
N VAL A 184 0.76 8.49 0.57
CA VAL A 184 1.37 7.20 0.25
C VAL A 184 0.82 6.14 1.19
N PHE A 185 0.32 5.05 0.63
CA PHE A 185 -0.08 3.85 1.37
C PHE A 185 0.92 2.73 1.11
N VAL A 186 1.37 2.09 2.18
CA VAL A 186 2.28 0.93 2.14
C VAL A 186 1.71 -0.14 3.06
N ASP A 187 1.55 -1.36 2.55
CA ASP A 187 1.07 -2.50 3.35
C ASP A 187 -0.25 -2.19 4.09
N CYS A 188 -1.17 -1.50 3.42
CA CYS A 188 -2.44 -1.09 4.03
C CYS A 188 -3.60 -1.99 3.60
N THR A 189 -4.65 -2.02 4.43
CA THR A 189 -5.96 -2.55 4.06
C THR A 189 -7.00 -1.43 4.17
N VAL A 190 -7.65 -1.10 3.05
CA VAL A 190 -8.70 -0.08 2.98
C VAL A 190 -10.00 -0.77 2.55
N THR A 191 -10.93 -0.97 3.48
CA THR A 191 -12.07 -1.86 3.22
C THR A 191 -13.38 -1.43 3.84
N CYS A 192 -14.51 -1.78 3.23
CA CYS A 192 -15.85 -1.49 3.77
C CYS A 192 -16.10 0.02 4.02
N ASN A 193 -15.44 0.91 3.29
CA ASN A 193 -15.70 2.35 3.38
C ASN A 193 -16.78 2.77 2.39
N PHE A 194 -17.51 3.83 2.72
CA PHE A 194 -18.63 4.33 1.93
C PHE A 194 -18.53 5.84 1.68
N ALA A 195 -18.75 6.26 0.44
CA ALA A 195 -18.92 7.65 0.04
C ALA A 195 -20.29 7.85 -0.63
N GLY A 196 -20.96 8.96 -0.33
CA GLY A 196 -22.25 9.30 -0.94
C GLY A 196 -22.14 9.69 -2.41
N ASP A 197 -21.04 10.33 -2.79
CA ASP A 197 -20.69 10.73 -4.15
C ASP A 197 -19.46 9.91 -4.61
N ASP A 198 -18.28 10.50 -4.80
CA ASP A 198 -17.17 9.85 -5.49
C ASP A 198 -16.13 9.21 -4.55
N GLY A 199 -15.47 8.16 -5.01
CA GLY A 199 -14.34 7.57 -4.29
C GLY A 199 -14.76 6.84 -3.01
N GLY A 200 -15.39 5.67 -3.14
CA GLY A 200 -16.00 4.96 -2.01
C GLY A 200 -15.03 4.73 -0.84
N ALA A 201 -13.75 4.51 -1.16
CA ALA A 201 -12.67 4.70 -0.19
C ALA A 201 -11.93 6.01 -0.39
N ILE A 202 -11.39 6.25 -1.59
CA ILE A 202 -10.39 7.30 -1.82
C ILE A 202 -10.91 8.27 -2.86
N GLN A 203 -10.97 9.54 -2.48
CA GLN A 203 -11.08 10.64 -3.43
C GLN A 203 -9.76 11.43 -3.43
N SER A 204 -9.24 11.72 -4.61
CA SER A 204 -8.00 12.50 -4.72
C SER A 204 -8.02 13.50 -5.86
N SER A 205 -7.54 14.70 -5.52
CA SER A 205 -7.05 15.73 -6.44
C SER A 205 -5.58 16.05 -6.32
N GLY A 206 -4.88 15.38 -5.41
CA GLY A 206 -3.44 15.43 -5.25
C GLY A 206 -2.74 14.22 -5.87
N GLU A 207 -1.56 13.90 -5.32
CA GLU A 207 -0.78 12.72 -5.68
C GLU A 207 -1.08 11.59 -4.69
N VAL A 208 -1.50 10.42 -5.17
CA VAL A 208 -1.71 9.24 -4.32
C VAL A 208 -0.95 8.03 -4.85
N GLU A 209 -0.18 7.41 -3.97
CA GLU A 209 0.53 6.17 -4.25
C GLU A 209 0.04 5.04 -3.34
N PHE A 210 -0.14 3.86 -3.92
CA PHE A 210 -0.43 2.63 -3.21
C PHE A 210 0.62 1.57 -3.53
N ARG A 211 1.17 0.97 -2.48
CA ARG A 211 2.18 -0.07 -2.55
C ARG A 211 1.76 -1.21 -1.65
N GLU A 212 1.72 -2.43 -2.20
CA GLU A 212 1.45 -3.65 -1.41
C GLU A 212 0.15 -3.50 -0.60
N THR A 213 -0.86 -2.86 -1.19
CA THR A 213 -2.06 -2.42 -0.46
C THR A 213 -3.30 -3.09 -1.05
N MET A 214 -4.24 -3.43 -0.17
CA MET A 214 -5.54 -3.96 -0.56
C MET A 214 -6.62 -2.89 -0.40
N ILE A 215 -7.41 -2.67 -1.44
CA ILE A 215 -8.55 -1.75 -1.48
C ILE A 215 -9.77 -2.55 -1.88
N MET A 216 -10.59 -2.92 -0.90
CA MET A 216 -11.62 -3.95 -1.10
C MET A 216 -12.97 -3.61 -0.52
N GLU A 217 -14.05 -4.01 -1.20
CA GLU A 217 -15.40 -3.94 -0.63
C GLU A 217 -15.83 -2.51 -0.23
N ASN A 218 -15.29 -1.49 -0.90
CA ASN A 218 -15.71 -0.09 -0.72
C ASN A 218 -16.81 0.28 -1.71
N SER A 219 -17.63 1.28 -1.37
CA SER A 219 -18.78 1.65 -2.19
C SER A 219 -18.96 3.16 -2.34
N ALA A 220 -19.28 3.59 -3.56
CA ALA A 220 -19.57 4.98 -3.93
C ALA A 220 -20.99 5.11 -4.50
N GLY A 221 -21.72 6.17 -4.15
CA GLY A 221 -22.96 6.54 -4.83
C GLY A 221 -22.75 7.25 -6.18
N GLY A 222 -21.53 7.71 -6.45
CA GLY A 222 -21.03 8.26 -7.71
C GLY A 222 -20.02 7.34 -8.38
N ASP A 223 -18.91 7.91 -8.84
CA ASP A 223 -17.86 7.24 -9.60
C ASP A 223 -16.73 6.72 -8.67
N GLY A 224 -15.99 5.70 -9.11
CA GLY A 224 -14.79 5.24 -8.39
C GLY A 224 -15.12 4.52 -7.09
N GLY A 225 -15.74 3.33 -7.15
CA GLY A 225 -16.21 2.61 -5.97
C GLY A 225 -15.11 2.32 -4.94
N GLY A 226 -13.88 2.09 -5.40
CA GLY A 226 -12.68 2.11 -4.56
C GLY A 226 -12.00 3.48 -4.59
N ILE A 227 -11.57 3.90 -5.78
CA ILE A 227 -10.79 5.12 -5.98
C ILE A 227 -11.45 6.01 -7.04
N PHE A 228 -11.71 7.26 -6.68
CA PHE A 228 -11.89 8.34 -7.63
C PHE A 228 -10.65 9.24 -7.64
N ASN A 229 -10.10 9.51 -8.82
CA ASN A 229 -8.88 10.28 -8.96
C ASN A 229 -8.97 11.34 -10.05
N ASN A 230 -8.54 12.55 -9.73
CA ASN A 230 -8.34 13.64 -10.69
C ASN A 230 -6.96 14.32 -10.54
N GLY A 231 -5.97 13.60 -10.02
CA GLY A 231 -4.54 13.96 -9.97
C GLY A 231 -3.63 12.80 -10.38
N ASP A 232 -2.43 12.71 -9.78
CA ASP A 232 -1.47 11.63 -10.05
C ASP A 232 -1.82 10.36 -9.24
N LEU A 233 -1.77 9.20 -9.88
CA LEU A 233 -2.07 7.91 -9.25
C LEU A 233 -1.06 6.82 -9.62
N LEU A 234 -0.48 6.20 -8.60
CA LEU A 234 0.35 5.00 -8.73
C LEU A 234 -0.26 3.84 -7.95
N LEU A 235 -0.59 2.75 -8.64
CA LEU A 235 -0.86 1.44 -8.04
C LEU A 235 0.29 0.48 -8.36
N LEU A 236 0.90 -0.09 -7.33
CA LEU A 236 2.03 -1.00 -7.45
C LEU A 236 1.87 -2.16 -6.46
N ASN A 237 1.76 -3.40 -6.97
CA ASN A 237 1.44 -4.56 -6.13
C ASN A 237 0.13 -4.37 -5.35
N VAL A 238 -0.93 -3.88 -6.01
CA VAL A 238 -2.20 -3.56 -5.36
C VAL A 238 -3.27 -4.57 -5.71
N VAL A 239 -4.10 -4.91 -4.73
CA VAL A 239 -5.38 -5.61 -4.97
C VAL A 239 -6.51 -4.60 -4.86
N LEU A 240 -7.19 -4.33 -5.96
CA LEU A 240 -8.38 -3.49 -6.03
C LEU A 240 -9.58 -4.36 -6.35
N ALA A 241 -10.36 -4.75 -5.34
CA ALA A 241 -11.34 -5.82 -5.52
C ALA A 241 -12.70 -5.60 -4.87
N LYS A 242 -13.75 -6.10 -5.52
CA LYS A 242 -15.13 -6.07 -5.01
C LYS A 242 -15.63 -4.69 -4.59
N ASN A 243 -15.07 -3.63 -5.15
CA ASN A 243 -15.58 -2.29 -4.91
C ASN A 243 -16.77 -2.01 -5.85
N THR A 244 -17.69 -1.16 -5.41
CA THR A 244 -18.94 -0.88 -6.11
C THR A 244 -19.19 0.60 -6.33
N ALA A 245 -19.61 0.97 -7.53
CA ALA A 245 -19.99 2.33 -7.89
C ALA A 245 -21.39 2.35 -8.51
N ASP A 246 -22.23 3.31 -8.09
CA ASP A 246 -23.50 3.60 -8.77
C ASP A 246 -23.29 4.44 -10.05
N GLY A 247 -22.07 4.93 -10.30
CA GLY A 247 -21.62 5.59 -11.53
C GLY A 247 -20.70 4.71 -12.40
N PHE A 248 -19.54 5.26 -12.76
CA PHE A 248 -18.46 4.63 -13.52
C PHE A 248 -17.34 4.13 -12.60
N GLY A 249 -16.57 3.12 -13.04
CA GLY A 249 -15.33 2.78 -12.35
C GLY A 249 -15.55 2.06 -11.02
N GLY A 250 -16.07 0.83 -11.04
CA GLY A 250 -16.41 0.11 -9.82
C GLY A 250 -15.20 -0.07 -8.90
N GLY A 251 -14.04 -0.41 -9.46
CA GLY A 251 -12.76 -0.39 -8.75
C GLY A 251 -12.20 1.03 -8.69
N MET A 252 -11.95 1.61 -9.86
CA MET A 252 -11.50 3.00 -9.95
C MET A 252 -12.06 3.77 -11.15
N PHE A 253 -12.16 5.09 -10.98
CA PHE A 253 -12.35 6.02 -12.07
C PHE A 253 -11.33 7.14 -11.96
N SER A 254 -10.55 7.34 -13.04
CA SER A 254 -9.57 8.42 -13.13
C SER A 254 -9.91 9.35 -14.30
N PHE A 255 -10.12 10.61 -13.97
CA PHE A 255 -10.53 11.66 -14.89
C PHE A 255 -9.84 12.98 -14.56
N SER A 256 -9.17 13.59 -15.55
CA SER A 256 -8.60 14.93 -15.43
C SER A 256 -9.44 15.96 -16.18
N PRO A 257 -10.04 16.95 -15.48
CA PRO A 257 -10.82 18.02 -16.11
C PRO A 257 -9.96 19.13 -16.77
N GLY A 258 -8.63 19.06 -16.70
CA GLY A 258 -7.73 20.15 -17.09
C GLY A 258 -7.64 20.42 -18.61
N PRO A 259 -7.47 21.68 -19.05
CA PRO A 259 -7.17 21.97 -20.45
C PRO A 259 -5.76 21.43 -20.81
N PRO A 260 -5.57 20.88 -22.02
CA PRO A 260 -4.27 20.38 -22.46
C PRO A 260 -3.14 21.43 -22.35
N PRO A 261 -1.89 21.03 -22.03
CA PRO A 261 -1.46 19.65 -21.79
C PRO A 261 -1.78 19.23 -20.35
N ASN A 262 -2.57 18.17 -20.23
CA ASN A 262 -2.70 17.45 -18.98
C ASN A 262 -1.35 16.77 -18.68
N THR A 263 -0.92 16.79 -17.42
CA THR A 263 0.31 16.15 -16.93
C THR A 263 0.05 15.02 -15.95
N ASP A 264 -1.21 14.78 -15.58
CA ASP A 264 -1.59 13.77 -14.61
C ASP A 264 -1.22 12.37 -15.13
N ASP A 265 -0.44 11.65 -14.34
CA ASP A 265 0.09 10.33 -14.67
C ASP A 265 -0.66 9.25 -13.88
N VAL A 266 -1.12 8.22 -14.59
CA VAL A 266 -1.79 7.06 -13.99
C VAL A 266 -0.98 5.83 -14.36
N ARG A 267 -0.42 5.18 -13.35
CA ARG A 267 0.38 3.97 -13.47
C ARG A 267 -0.24 2.86 -12.65
N ILE A 268 -0.52 1.73 -13.30
CA ILE A 268 -1.01 0.52 -12.66
C ILE A 268 -0.09 -0.61 -13.05
N VAL A 269 0.61 -1.16 -12.07
CA VAL A 269 1.69 -2.11 -12.31
C VAL A 269 1.52 -3.26 -11.34
N ASN A 270 1.70 -4.48 -11.82
CA ASN A 270 1.78 -5.64 -10.94
C ASN A 270 0.54 -5.76 -10.04
N SER A 271 -0.65 -5.47 -10.56
CA SER A 271 -1.84 -5.28 -9.72
C SER A 271 -2.96 -6.21 -10.14
N THR A 272 -3.87 -6.49 -9.21
CA THR A 272 -5.06 -7.31 -9.45
C THR A 272 -6.31 -6.46 -9.26
N ILE A 273 -7.08 -6.28 -10.32
CA ILE A 273 -8.35 -5.53 -10.35
C ILE A 273 -9.49 -6.54 -10.57
N ALA A 274 -10.16 -6.97 -9.50
CA ALA A 274 -11.04 -8.14 -9.59
C ALA A 274 -12.40 -7.99 -8.92
N GLY A 275 -13.45 -8.49 -9.57
CA GLY A 275 -14.79 -8.57 -8.97
C GLY A 275 -15.46 -7.23 -8.67
N ASN A 276 -14.96 -6.12 -9.22
CA ASN A 276 -15.53 -4.79 -9.01
C ASN A 276 -16.77 -4.57 -9.90
N SER A 277 -17.71 -3.73 -9.45
CA SER A 277 -18.95 -3.48 -10.16
C SER A 277 -19.28 -1.99 -10.30
N ALA A 278 -19.71 -1.56 -11.47
CA ALA A 278 -20.25 -0.23 -11.73
C ALA A 278 -21.66 -0.35 -12.31
N LEU A 279 -22.48 0.70 -12.17
CA LEU A 279 -23.80 0.73 -12.81
C LEU A 279 -23.70 1.03 -14.31
N PHE A 280 -22.76 1.90 -14.72
CA PHE A 280 -22.66 2.38 -16.10
C PHE A 280 -21.61 1.63 -16.92
N ASP A 281 -20.33 1.93 -16.72
CA ASP A 281 -19.20 1.34 -17.46
C ASP A 281 -17.97 1.23 -16.56
N ALA A 282 -16.93 0.57 -17.06
CA ALA A 282 -15.62 0.45 -16.40
C ALA A 282 -15.69 -0.18 -15.00
N GLY A 283 -16.46 -1.27 -14.86
CA GLY A 283 -16.58 -2.04 -13.63
C GLY A 283 -15.27 -2.25 -12.87
N GLY A 284 -14.19 -2.58 -13.56
CA GLY A 284 -12.85 -2.67 -12.96
C GLY A 284 -12.19 -1.30 -12.81
N ALA A 285 -11.73 -0.73 -13.92
CA ALA A 285 -11.04 0.56 -13.93
C ALA A 285 -11.36 1.37 -15.18
N GLY A 286 -11.70 2.64 -14.99
CA GLY A 286 -11.85 3.64 -16.06
C GLY A 286 -10.73 4.66 -15.99
N VAL A 287 -9.98 4.84 -17.07
CA VAL A 287 -8.86 5.81 -17.17
C VAL A 287 -9.09 6.68 -18.41
N ASP A 288 -9.73 7.84 -18.23
CA ASP A 288 -10.25 8.64 -19.35
C ASP A 288 -9.36 9.84 -19.74
N ALA A 289 -8.52 10.34 -18.85
CA ALA A 289 -7.73 11.53 -19.14
C ALA A 289 -6.40 11.54 -18.38
N SER A 290 -5.47 10.68 -18.81
CA SER A 290 -4.10 10.67 -18.28
C SER A 290 -3.10 10.90 -19.41
N PHE A 291 -1.99 11.58 -19.11
CA PHE A 291 -0.91 11.77 -20.07
C PHE A 291 -0.11 10.46 -20.20
N MET A 292 -0.45 9.65 -21.22
CA MET A 292 0.21 8.36 -21.49
C MET A 292 0.14 7.37 -20.32
N PRO A 293 -1.06 6.93 -19.91
CA PRO A 293 -1.19 5.98 -18.80
C PRO A 293 -0.45 4.68 -19.11
N LEU A 294 0.15 4.11 -18.07
CA LEU A 294 0.91 2.86 -18.13
C LEU A 294 0.21 1.81 -17.29
N ILE A 295 -0.25 0.74 -17.93
CA ILE A 295 -0.90 -0.39 -17.29
C ILE A 295 -0.18 -1.66 -17.71
N SER A 296 0.52 -2.31 -16.78
CA SER A 296 1.30 -3.50 -17.12
C SER A 296 1.39 -4.53 -16.01
N ASN A 297 1.67 -5.78 -16.37
CA ASN A 297 1.70 -6.92 -15.45
C ASN A 297 0.45 -6.97 -14.55
N THR A 298 -0.69 -6.56 -15.10
CA THR A 298 -1.91 -6.30 -14.34
C THR A 298 -3.02 -7.25 -14.77
N LEU A 299 -3.71 -7.80 -13.79
CA LEU A 299 -4.83 -8.70 -13.97
C LEU A 299 -6.13 -7.90 -13.80
N SER A 300 -7.06 -7.97 -14.76
CA SER A 300 -8.40 -7.41 -14.63
C SER A 300 -9.49 -8.45 -14.96
N TRP A 301 -10.15 -9.00 -13.94
CA TRP A 301 -11.03 -10.16 -14.11
C TRP A 301 -12.31 -10.12 -13.28
N GLY A 302 -13.41 -10.68 -13.80
CA GLY A 302 -14.67 -10.79 -13.06
C GLY A 302 -15.35 -9.44 -12.72
N ASN A 303 -14.94 -8.34 -13.36
CA ASN A 303 -15.54 -7.03 -13.14
C ASN A 303 -16.80 -6.84 -14.01
N SER A 304 -17.72 -5.97 -13.59
CA SER A 304 -19.01 -5.74 -14.29
C SER A 304 -19.37 -4.25 -14.38
N PRO A 305 -19.86 -3.74 -15.52
CA PRO A 305 -20.12 -4.47 -16.77
C PRO A 305 -18.86 -4.78 -17.59
N ASN A 306 -17.79 -4.00 -17.42
CA ASN A 306 -16.52 -4.17 -18.15
C ASN A 306 -15.33 -4.19 -17.18
N GLY A 307 -14.21 -4.79 -17.58
CA GLY A 307 -12.96 -4.80 -16.82
C GLY A 307 -12.24 -3.45 -16.86
N LEU A 308 -11.41 -3.27 -17.88
CA LEU A 308 -10.55 -2.10 -18.03
C LEU A 308 -10.98 -1.28 -19.24
N ILE A 309 -11.24 0.01 -19.04
CA ILE A 309 -11.53 0.99 -20.10
C ILE A 309 -10.48 2.09 -20.04
N VAL A 310 -9.75 2.29 -21.14
CA VAL A 310 -8.72 3.33 -21.26
C VAL A 310 -9.04 4.22 -22.46
N GLY A 311 -9.35 5.50 -22.20
CA GLY A 311 -9.82 6.46 -23.20
C GLY A 311 -8.72 7.11 -24.04
N PHE A 312 -7.45 6.93 -23.68
CA PHE A 312 -6.33 7.65 -24.30
C PHE A 312 -5.60 6.84 -25.37
N SER A 313 -5.50 7.38 -26.59
CA SER A 313 -4.90 6.69 -27.75
C SER A 313 -3.38 6.44 -27.66
N GLY A 314 -2.70 7.03 -26.67
CA GLY A 314 -1.27 6.86 -26.40
C GLY A 314 -0.97 6.07 -25.13
N ALA A 315 -1.95 5.37 -24.56
CA ALA A 315 -1.76 4.51 -23.40
C ALA A 315 -0.83 3.32 -23.73
N ASP A 316 0.05 2.97 -22.81
CA ASP A 316 0.80 1.72 -22.84
C ASP A 316 0.09 0.70 -21.96
N VAL A 317 -0.61 -0.24 -22.60
CA VAL A 317 -1.26 -1.37 -21.94
C VAL A 317 -0.61 -2.64 -22.45
N SER A 318 0.19 -3.31 -21.62
CA SER A 318 1.00 -4.46 -22.04
C SER A 318 1.19 -5.50 -20.95
N HIS A 319 1.31 -6.79 -21.32
CA HIS A 319 1.46 -7.91 -20.37
C HIS A 319 0.37 -7.96 -19.29
N CYS A 320 -0.88 -7.77 -19.70
CA CYS A 320 -2.05 -7.82 -18.85
C CYS A 320 -2.94 -9.01 -19.21
N LEU A 321 -3.58 -9.59 -18.19
CA LEU A 321 -4.62 -10.60 -18.34
C LEU A 321 -5.97 -9.94 -18.07
N VAL A 322 -6.81 -9.77 -19.09
CA VAL A 322 -8.02 -8.93 -18.98
C VAL A 322 -9.28 -9.61 -19.55
N GLN A 323 -10.42 -9.41 -18.89
CA GLN A 323 -11.77 -9.79 -19.33
C GLN A 323 -12.68 -8.54 -19.46
N PRO A 324 -13.72 -8.54 -20.30
CA PRO A 324 -13.92 -9.28 -21.55
C PRO A 324 -13.48 -8.47 -22.79
N ASP A 325 -12.96 -7.26 -22.58
CA ASP A 325 -12.71 -6.25 -23.62
C ASP A 325 -11.25 -5.77 -23.69
N GLY A 326 -10.36 -6.40 -22.93
CA GLY A 326 -8.95 -6.03 -22.86
C GLY A 326 -8.02 -7.16 -23.32
N PRO A 327 -6.97 -6.89 -24.10
CA PRO A 327 -6.77 -5.64 -24.81
C PRO A 327 -6.08 -5.79 -26.18
N PHE A 328 -6.02 -4.65 -26.87
CA PHE A 328 -5.01 -4.37 -27.87
C PHE A 328 -3.72 -3.93 -27.14
N GLY A 329 -2.58 -4.51 -27.50
CA GLY A 329 -1.27 -4.20 -26.93
C GLY A 329 -0.40 -5.45 -26.81
N PRO A 330 0.94 -5.33 -26.74
CA PRO A 330 1.83 -6.49 -26.73
C PRO A 330 1.74 -7.28 -25.41
N GLY A 331 1.83 -8.60 -25.50
CA GLY A 331 1.88 -9.49 -24.34
C GLY A 331 0.56 -9.68 -23.60
N ASN A 332 -0.52 -9.01 -24.00
CA ASN A 332 -1.80 -9.14 -23.32
C ASN A 332 -2.64 -10.31 -23.85
N PHE A 333 -3.45 -10.90 -22.98
CA PHE A 333 -4.33 -12.01 -23.34
C PHE A 333 -5.57 -12.09 -22.43
N SER A 334 -6.51 -12.96 -22.81
CA SER A 334 -7.77 -13.15 -22.10
C SER A 334 -8.03 -14.64 -21.89
N LEU A 335 -7.61 -15.15 -20.74
CA LEU A 335 -7.80 -16.52 -20.27
C LEU A 335 -8.13 -16.47 -18.78
N ASP A 336 -8.91 -17.44 -18.29
CA ASP A 336 -9.25 -17.51 -16.86
C ASP A 336 -7.98 -17.53 -16.00
N PRO A 337 -7.80 -16.58 -15.06
CA PRO A 337 -6.61 -16.51 -14.23
C PRO A 337 -6.53 -17.64 -13.19
N LEU A 338 -7.57 -18.46 -13.02
CA LEU A 338 -7.59 -19.56 -12.05
C LEU A 338 -7.24 -19.09 -10.63
N PHE A 339 -8.02 -18.15 -10.10
CA PHE A 339 -7.86 -17.71 -8.71
C PHE A 339 -8.17 -18.82 -7.70
N VAL A 340 -7.46 -18.84 -6.56
CA VAL A 340 -7.67 -19.80 -5.47
C VAL A 340 -9.09 -19.71 -4.90
N ASP A 341 -9.50 -18.55 -4.38
CA ASP A 341 -10.85 -18.32 -3.87
C ASP A 341 -11.25 -16.82 -3.96
N PRO A 342 -11.65 -16.35 -5.15
CA PRO A 342 -12.00 -14.95 -5.34
C PRO A 342 -13.26 -14.53 -4.55
N ALA A 343 -14.10 -15.48 -4.13
CA ALA A 343 -15.26 -15.20 -3.29
C ALA A 343 -14.84 -14.81 -1.86
N ALA A 344 -13.70 -15.32 -1.38
CA ALA A 344 -13.10 -14.96 -0.10
C ALA A 344 -12.04 -13.84 -0.20
N CYS A 345 -11.95 -13.14 -1.33
CA CYS A 345 -10.87 -12.16 -1.64
C CYS A 345 -9.47 -12.78 -1.71
N ASP A 346 -9.36 -14.10 -1.96
CA ASP A 346 -8.08 -14.75 -2.24
C ASP A 346 -7.82 -14.79 -3.74
N PHE A 347 -7.05 -13.81 -4.21
CA PHE A 347 -6.68 -13.65 -5.62
C PHE A 347 -5.30 -14.22 -5.95
N ARG A 348 -4.74 -15.09 -5.10
CA ARG A 348 -3.59 -15.91 -5.47
C ARG A 348 -3.95 -16.82 -6.64
N LEU A 349 -2.92 -17.21 -7.40
CA LEU A 349 -3.06 -18.08 -8.57
C LEU A 349 -3.03 -19.55 -8.15
N GLN A 350 -3.89 -20.37 -8.76
CA GLN A 350 -3.80 -21.82 -8.72
C GLN A 350 -2.66 -22.31 -9.64
N PRO A 351 -2.14 -23.53 -9.43
CA PRO A 351 -1.31 -24.19 -10.44
C PRO A 351 -1.96 -24.14 -11.83
N ASP A 352 -1.14 -24.06 -12.87
CA ASP A 352 -1.55 -23.94 -14.29
C ASP A 352 -2.22 -22.62 -14.68
N SER A 353 -2.25 -21.61 -13.80
CA SER A 353 -2.75 -20.29 -14.17
C SER A 353 -2.00 -19.76 -15.41
N PRO A 354 -2.70 -19.23 -16.41
CA PRO A 354 -2.06 -18.62 -17.57
C PRO A 354 -1.34 -17.31 -17.22
N ALA A 355 -1.54 -16.76 -16.02
CA ALA A 355 -0.85 -15.57 -15.52
C ALA A 355 0.55 -15.87 -14.97
N ILE A 356 0.86 -17.14 -14.69
CA ILE A 356 2.17 -17.58 -14.21
C ILE A 356 3.21 -17.44 -15.33
N ASP A 357 4.36 -16.86 -15.00
CA ASP A 357 5.50 -16.57 -15.90
C ASP A 357 5.10 -15.82 -17.18
N ALA A 358 4.09 -14.95 -17.07
CA ALA A 358 3.50 -14.26 -18.23
C ALA A 358 3.76 -12.74 -18.26
N GLY A 359 4.38 -12.19 -17.22
CA GLY A 359 4.66 -10.77 -17.08
C GLY A 359 5.93 -10.31 -17.80
N LEU A 360 6.31 -9.06 -17.54
CA LEU A 360 7.47 -8.40 -18.13
C LEU A 360 8.46 -7.89 -17.05
N ASN A 361 9.58 -8.60 -16.92
CA ASN A 361 10.64 -8.31 -15.93
C ASN A 361 11.24 -6.90 -16.06
N SER A 362 11.37 -6.37 -17.29
CA SER A 362 12.03 -5.08 -17.50
C SER A 362 11.29 -3.90 -16.86
N LEU A 363 9.99 -4.04 -16.61
CA LEU A 363 9.18 -2.99 -16.00
C LEU A 363 9.36 -2.89 -14.49
N ILE A 364 9.67 -4.01 -13.84
CA ILE A 364 9.94 -4.13 -12.39
C ILE A 364 11.12 -3.28 -11.92
N ASN A 365 12.03 -2.88 -12.82
CA ASN A 365 13.17 -2.02 -12.47
C ASN A 365 13.02 -0.58 -12.97
N SER A 366 12.00 -0.29 -13.78
CA SER A 366 11.87 0.98 -14.51
C SER A 366 10.97 2.01 -13.83
N ILE A 367 10.07 1.54 -12.96
CA ILE A 367 9.09 2.37 -12.25
C ILE A 367 9.53 2.51 -10.79
N ASP A 368 9.81 1.39 -10.14
CA ASP A 368 10.47 1.29 -8.83
C ASP A 368 10.97 -0.14 -8.65
N THR A 369 12.09 -0.36 -7.94
CA THR A 369 12.66 -1.71 -7.77
C THR A 369 11.85 -2.50 -6.74
N VAL A 370 10.80 -3.16 -7.21
CA VAL A 370 9.90 -3.98 -6.39
C VAL A 370 10.31 -5.44 -6.50
N LEU A 371 11.01 -5.93 -5.48
CA LEU A 371 11.57 -7.29 -5.48
C LEU A 371 10.64 -8.34 -4.87
N THR A 372 9.53 -7.90 -4.27
CA THR A 372 8.56 -8.76 -3.61
C THR A 372 7.16 -8.60 -4.18
N ASP A 373 6.30 -9.60 -3.98
CA ASP A 373 4.86 -9.53 -4.23
C ASP A 373 4.12 -8.95 -3.00
N ILE A 374 2.80 -8.90 -3.06
CA ILE A 374 1.98 -8.37 -1.95
C ILE A 374 2.02 -9.22 -0.67
N ASP A 375 2.40 -10.50 -0.75
CA ASP A 375 2.61 -11.37 0.42
C ASP A 375 4.03 -11.24 0.98
N GLY A 376 4.87 -10.39 0.39
CA GLY A 376 6.27 -10.20 0.75
C GLY A 376 7.20 -11.28 0.21
N ASN A 377 6.73 -12.13 -0.71
CA ASN A 377 7.53 -13.18 -1.31
C ASN A 377 8.34 -12.65 -2.51
N PRO A 378 9.49 -13.26 -2.87
CA PRO A 378 10.26 -12.82 -4.03
C PRO A 378 9.45 -12.85 -5.34
N ARG A 379 9.65 -11.82 -6.17
CA ARG A 379 8.91 -11.64 -7.43
C ARG A 379 9.56 -12.27 -8.66
N PHE A 380 10.83 -12.66 -8.58
CA PHE A 380 11.53 -13.33 -9.69
C PHE A 380 11.66 -14.81 -9.34
N VAL A 381 10.55 -15.54 -9.44
CA VAL A 381 10.46 -16.98 -9.22
C VAL A 381 9.93 -17.61 -10.51
N ASP A 382 10.56 -18.68 -10.97
CA ASP A 382 10.05 -19.47 -12.10
C ASP A 382 8.93 -20.39 -11.58
N GLY A 383 7.69 -20.08 -11.93
CA GLY A 383 6.48 -20.77 -11.47
C GLY A 383 6.01 -21.90 -12.40
N ASP A 384 6.52 -21.95 -13.64
CA ASP A 384 6.25 -22.91 -14.70
C ASP A 384 7.54 -23.20 -15.49
N PRO A 385 8.43 -24.09 -14.97
CA PRO A 385 9.72 -24.42 -15.60
C PRO A 385 9.56 -25.06 -16.99
N MET A 386 8.33 -25.40 -17.39
CA MET A 386 8.04 -25.94 -18.72
C MET A 386 7.89 -24.85 -19.81
N ARG A 387 7.80 -23.57 -19.43
CA ARG A 387 7.70 -22.42 -20.36
C ARG A 387 9.02 -21.68 -20.59
N GLY A 388 10.05 -21.97 -19.81
CA GLY A 388 11.40 -21.41 -19.92
C GLY A 388 12.19 -21.66 -18.62
N GLU A 389 13.50 -21.45 -18.63
CA GLU A 389 14.35 -21.53 -17.42
C GLU A 389 14.59 -20.14 -16.79
N ASP A 390 14.03 -19.08 -17.38
CA ASP A 390 14.18 -17.71 -16.90
C ASP A 390 13.02 -17.41 -15.94
N ALA A 391 13.33 -16.99 -14.70
CA ALA A 391 12.31 -16.51 -13.76
C ALA A 391 11.60 -15.28 -14.33
N ILE A 392 10.35 -15.45 -14.78
CA ILE A 392 9.53 -14.38 -15.35
C ILE A 392 8.47 -14.02 -14.31
N VAL A 393 8.32 -12.73 -14.07
CA VAL A 393 7.34 -12.28 -13.08
C VAL A 393 5.92 -12.63 -13.49
N ASP A 394 5.08 -12.98 -12.54
CA ASP A 394 3.67 -13.23 -12.74
C ASP A 394 2.87 -11.94 -13.02
N ILE A 395 1.79 -12.09 -13.80
CA ILE A 395 0.80 -11.05 -14.00
C ILE A 395 -0.15 -11.01 -12.79
N GLY A 396 -0.28 -9.84 -12.16
CA GLY A 396 -1.11 -9.62 -10.98
C GLY A 396 -0.31 -9.18 -9.77
N ALA A 397 -0.97 -9.06 -8.61
CA ALA A 397 -0.36 -8.61 -7.35
C ALA A 397 0.45 -9.69 -6.60
N TYR A 398 0.19 -10.96 -6.92
CA TYR A 398 0.80 -12.12 -6.26
C TYR A 398 1.78 -12.79 -7.21
N GLU A 399 2.84 -13.36 -6.65
CA GLU A 399 3.78 -14.22 -7.36
C GLU A 399 3.58 -15.66 -6.89
N PHE A 400 3.39 -16.57 -7.82
CA PHE A 400 3.20 -17.98 -7.54
C PHE A 400 4.51 -18.61 -7.06
N GLN A 401 4.62 -18.81 -5.74
CA GLN A 401 5.85 -19.31 -5.12
C GLN A 401 6.08 -20.81 -5.31
N ASN A 402 5.05 -21.56 -5.71
CA ASN A 402 5.15 -23.00 -5.88
C ASN A 402 5.66 -23.32 -7.29
N ALA A 403 6.92 -23.01 -7.58
CA ALA A 403 7.66 -23.88 -8.50
C ALA A 403 7.36 -25.31 -8.07
N ILE A 404 6.90 -26.17 -8.97
CA ILE A 404 6.48 -27.54 -8.64
C ILE A 404 7.61 -28.22 -7.85
N VAL A 405 7.53 -28.24 -6.51
CA VAL A 405 8.44 -29.01 -5.66
C VAL A 405 7.94 -30.44 -5.72
N CYS A 406 8.30 -31.14 -6.79
CA CYS A 406 8.25 -32.58 -6.78
C CYS A 406 9.39 -33.08 -5.89
N ALA A 407 9.02 -33.87 -4.88
CA ALA A 407 9.97 -34.52 -4.01
C ALA A 407 11.00 -35.29 -4.85
N GLY A 408 12.25 -34.82 -4.82
CA GLY A 408 13.36 -35.42 -5.53
C GLY A 408 13.81 -34.72 -6.83
N ASP A 409 13.21 -33.59 -7.20
CA ASP A 409 13.73 -32.68 -8.25
C ASP A 409 14.64 -31.64 -7.59
N CYS A 410 15.90 -32.04 -7.42
CA CYS A 410 16.92 -31.29 -6.72
C CYS A 410 17.43 -30.10 -7.54
N ASP A 411 17.46 -30.24 -8.87
CA ASP A 411 17.93 -29.16 -9.75
C ASP A 411 16.80 -28.27 -10.29
N ALA A 412 15.56 -28.56 -9.86
CA ALA A 412 14.34 -27.79 -10.09
C ALA A 412 13.98 -27.66 -11.58
N ASN A 413 14.27 -28.70 -12.37
CA ASN A 413 14.03 -28.70 -13.82
C ASN A 413 12.64 -29.22 -14.23
N GLY A 414 11.78 -29.55 -13.26
CA GLY A 414 10.43 -30.08 -13.48
C GLY A 414 10.38 -31.58 -13.79
N THR A 415 11.51 -32.29 -13.68
CA THR A 415 11.59 -33.75 -13.86
C THR A 415 12.54 -34.36 -12.83
N VAL A 416 12.10 -35.44 -12.17
CA VAL A 416 12.99 -36.24 -11.32
C VAL A 416 13.77 -37.20 -12.22
N ASP A 417 15.03 -36.91 -12.49
CA ASP A 417 15.90 -37.67 -13.35
C ASP A 417 17.25 -38.05 -12.71
N PHE A 418 18.24 -38.41 -13.54
CA PHE A 418 19.53 -38.85 -13.02
C PHE A 418 20.39 -37.70 -12.49
N ASN A 419 20.18 -36.48 -12.99
CA ASN A 419 20.91 -35.29 -12.53
C ASN A 419 20.51 -34.95 -11.10
N ASP A 420 19.25 -35.17 -10.72
CA ASP A 420 18.79 -35.00 -9.34
C ASP A 420 19.45 -35.98 -8.38
N LEU A 421 19.56 -37.25 -8.77
CA LEU A 421 20.27 -38.24 -7.96
C LEU A 421 21.75 -37.87 -7.78
N VAL A 422 22.35 -37.24 -8.80
CA VAL A 422 23.72 -36.74 -8.72
C VAL A 422 23.81 -35.52 -7.79
N ALA A 423 22.84 -34.60 -7.85
CA ALA A 423 22.74 -33.45 -6.95
C ALA A 423 22.58 -33.88 -5.48
N MET A 424 21.70 -34.84 -5.19
CA MET A 424 21.54 -35.41 -3.84
C MET A 424 22.85 -36.00 -3.28
N LEU A 425 23.67 -36.62 -4.14
CA LEU A 425 24.96 -37.16 -3.72
C LEU A 425 25.99 -36.07 -3.39
N PHE A 426 25.88 -34.88 -3.99
CA PHE A 426 26.72 -33.73 -3.65
C PHE A 426 26.32 -33.09 -2.32
N GLU A 427 25.05 -33.19 -1.97
CA GLU A 427 24.47 -32.58 -0.76
C GLU A 427 24.26 -33.59 0.38
N PHE A 428 24.73 -34.82 0.20
CA PHE A 428 24.54 -35.89 1.15
C PHE A 428 25.06 -35.52 2.56
N GLY A 429 24.16 -35.51 3.54
CA GLY A 429 24.43 -35.21 4.94
C GLY A 429 24.46 -33.71 5.29
N VAL A 430 24.11 -32.81 4.37
CA VAL A 430 23.82 -31.40 4.72
C VAL A 430 22.34 -31.20 5.02
N SER A 431 22.03 -30.22 5.87
CA SER A 431 20.68 -29.65 5.95
C SER A 431 20.53 -28.70 4.76
N ASP A 432 19.84 -29.15 3.74
CA ASP A 432 19.55 -28.37 2.53
C ASP A 432 18.42 -27.34 2.77
N ASP A 433 18.21 -26.42 1.83
CA ASP A 433 17.11 -25.44 1.80
C ASP A 433 15.72 -26.08 1.59
N GLY A 434 15.67 -27.41 1.43
CA GLY A 434 14.47 -28.24 1.40
C GLY A 434 14.22 -28.92 0.04
N ARG A 435 15.07 -28.71 -0.98
CA ARG A 435 14.87 -29.24 -2.34
C ARG A 435 15.31 -30.70 -2.48
N CYS A 436 16.47 -31.05 -1.92
CA CYS A 436 17.01 -32.41 -1.95
C CYS A 436 16.56 -33.29 -0.77
N ASP A 437 15.82 -32.72 0.18
CA ASP A 437 15.16 -33.41 1.29
C ASP A 437 13.78 -33.94 0.84
N ALA A 438 13.81 -34.89 -0.11
CA ALA A 438 12.62 -35.45 -0.74
C ALA A 438 11.66 -36.15 0.24
N ASP A 439 12.11 -36.59 1.42
CA ASP A 439 11.25 -37.18 2.46
C ASP A 439 10.88 -36.22 3.61
N GLY A 440 11.42 -35.00 3.60
CA GLY A 440 11.11 -33.93 4.56
C GLY A 440 11.67 -34.19 5.97
N SER A 441 12.73 -34.98 6.09
CA SER A 441 13.35 -35.34 7.37
C SER A 441 14.29 -34.26 7.92
N GLY A 442 14.60 -33.24 7.12
CA GLY A 442 15.52 -32.15 7.43
C GLY A 442 16.98 -32.46 7.16
N ALA A 443 17.28 -33.56 6.46
CA ALA A 443 18.63 -33.96 6.07
C ALA A 443 18.62 -34.76 4.77
N VAL A 444 19.54 -34.48 3.86
CA VAL A 444 19.70 -35.27 2.62
C VAL A 444 20.41 -36.59 2.94
N ASP A 445 19.69 -37.70 2.93
CA ASP A 445 20.18 -39.04 3.21
C ASP A 445 19.71 -40.11 2.21
N PHE A 446 19.82 -41.39 2.58
CA PHE A 446 19.45 -42.49 1.68
C PHE A 446 17.94 -42.59 1.44
N ASN A 447 17.12 -42.09 2.36
CA ASN A 447 15.68 -42.10 2.21
C ASN A 447 15.24 -41.12 1.12
N ASP A 448 15.94 -39.99 0.95
CA ASP A 448 15.69 -39.04 -0.13
C ASP A 448 15.99 -39.63 -1.51
N LEU A 449 17.12 -40.35 -1.64
CA LEU A 449 17.41 -41.10 -2.87
C LEU A 449 16.31 -42.11 -3.20
N VAL A 450 15.78 -42.79 -2.19
CA VAL A 450 14.70 -43.76 -2.36
C VAL A 450 13.41 -43.05 -2.78
N ALA A 451 13.09 -41.90 -2.17
CA ALA A 451 11.94 -41.08 -2.50
C ALA A 451 12.01 -40.55 -3.95
N ALA A 452 13.16 -40.00 -4.37
CA ALA A 452 13.40 -39.56 -5.74
C ALA A 452 13.24 -40.71 -6.77
N LEU A 453 13.74 -41.90 -6.45
CA LEU A 453 13.57 -43.07 -7.33
C LEU A 453 12.09 -43.50 -7.49
N PHE A 454 11.23 -43.23 -6.50
CA PHE A 454 9.79 -43.46 -6.62
C PHE A 454 9.08 -42.36 -7.41
N ALA A 455 9.64 -41.15 -7.44
CA ALA A 455 9.13 -40.00 -8.18
C ALA A 455 9.72 -39.86 -9.60
N PHE A 456 10.63 -40.77 -10.00
CA PHE A 456 11.37 -40.69 -11.27
C PHE A 456 10.47 -40.51 -12.49
N GLY A 457 10.67 -39.40 -13.21
CA GLY A 457 9.85 -38.98 -14.34
C GLY A 457 9.38 -37.52 -14.22
N PRO A 458 8.50 -37.07 -15.13
CA PRO A 458 7.95 -35.72 -15.09
C PRO A 458 7.18 -35.49 -13.79
N CYS A 459 7.33 -34.31 -13.23
CA CYS A 459 6.60 -33.91 -12.05
C CYS A 459 5.10 -33.80 -12.37
N PRO A 460 4.22 -34.31 -11.48
CA PRO A 460 2.79 -34.46 -11.76
C PRO A 460 2.00 -33.14 -11.76
#